data_AF-Q114F0-F1
#
_entry.id   AF-Q114F0-F1
#
_cell.length_a   1.000
_cell.length_b   1.000
_cell.length_c   1.000
_cell.angle_alpha   90.00
_cell.angle_beta   90.00
_cell.angle_gamma   90.00
#
_symmetry.space_group_name_H-M   'P 1'
#
loop_
_entity.id
_entity.type
_entity.pdbx_description
1 polymer ?
#
loop_
_entity_poly.entity_id
_entity_poly.type
_entity_poly.pdbx_seq_one_letter_code
_entity_poly.pdbx_strand_id
1 'polypeptide(L)'
;MKQILSRYKIASSSPQNLTKNPLFWLNSQIDFIFVLLLAILILIAFFRYTYSQGSTISNVFNFLIHCLGIWGVVVTAIAIATVEINRAIANETKEQGEDGLRKKRKVDLSKLEENYLPANITEPTLAMTRLFRHVCNEAKNLRFESSINIVEPYRDESLDSLFTITNIQKIALRAGIFGTFIGLLEAIIQLSQIGSEVTPIEAIKNLSGALFISFSTTIAGLEVAILLGFLLMILRKRQEKYFRDMESSVEVILLLARNADNDDQSRILGELAKVESVVEQLGKRFYENTQEIQRSISAVLERIGEQTNEIQKGMEQIKQTKVDFDRFINEISEVQNNFIEEVKEIYSELSLKSFRDDIKNGIVFAGQTISSKLDETENSIQQQTEHIDAGINTLSETNAKFADFLRQLDSSQVNFMRNIENSQYTFSMLEANAKLRTTINQAIQRMEEITYTMRTVNKSLNKPLLQRIKNIFN
;
A
#
# COMPACT_ATOMS: atom_id res chain seq x y z
N MET A 1 -38.05 -31.74 23.95
CA MET A 1 -38.09 -33.09 23.33
C MET A 1 -37.60 -32.94 21.88
N LYS A 2 -36.31 -33.16 21.62
CA LYS A 2 -35.74 -33.02 20.26
C LYS A 2 -36.28 -34.17 19.40
N GLN A 3 -37.14 -33.90 18.43
CA GLN A 3 -37.38 -34.85 17.33
C GLN A 3 -36.10 -34.91 16.50
N ILE A 4 -35.18 -35.78 16.92
CA ILE A 4 -34.08 -36.25 16.07
C ILE A 4 -34.78 -36.92 14.89
N LEU A 5 -34.47 -36.48 13.65
CA LEU A 5 -34.95 -37.20 12.46
C LEU A 5 -34.59 -38.67 12.64
N SER A 6 -35.59 -39.56 12.56
CA SER A 6 -35.32 -41.00 12.67
C SER A 6 -34.34 -41.41 11.57
N ARG A 7 -33.39 -42.28 11.91
CA ARG A 7 -32.36 -42.75 10.96
C ARG A 7 -32.97 -43.27 9.66
N TYR A 8 -34.08 -44.00 9.78
CA TYR A 8 -34.90 -44.45 8.66
C TYR A 8 -35.36 -43.33 7.71
N LYS A 9 -35.78 -42.18 8.25
CA LYS A 9 -36.22 -41.02 7.46
C LYS A 9 -35.05 -40.35 6.73
N ILE A 10 -33.84 -40.40 7.31
CA ILE A 10 -32.62 -39.93 6.64
C ILE A 10 -32.22 -40.92 5.54
N ALA A 11 -32.20 -42.22 5.83
CA ALA A 11 -31.82 -43.27 4.89
C ALA A 11 -32.73 -43.35 3.65
N SER A 12 -33.99 -42.93 3.74
CA SER A 12 -34.95 -42.88 2.63
C SER A 12 -34.99 -41.55 1.88
N SER A 13 -34.28 -40.51 2.35
CA SER A 13 -34.27 -39.18 1.73
C SER A 13 -33.27 -39.06 0.58
N SER A 14 -33.48 -38.10 -0.31
CA SER A 14 -32.47 -37.66 -1.30
C SER A 14 -31.59 -36.53 -0.74
N PRO A 15 -30.33 -36.39 -1.22
CA PRO A 15 -29.44 -35.32 -0.77
C PRO A 15 -30.06 -33.92 -0.90
N GLN A 16 -30.72 -33.62 -2.02
CA GLN A 16 -31.34 -32.32 -2.29
C GLN A 16 -32.56 -32.03 -1.40
N ASN A 17 -33.26 -33.07 -0.93
CA ASN A 17 -34.39 -32.91 -0.03
C ASN A 17 -33.93 -32.80 1.43
N LEU A 18 -32.88 -33.55 1.79
CA LEU A 18 -32.30 -33.48 3.13
C LEU A 18 -31.67 -32.11 3.41
N THR A 19 -30.98 -31.51 2.42
CA THR A 19 -30.43 -30.15 2.55
C THR A 19 -31.49 -29.07 2.71
N LYS A 20 -32.73 -29.29 2.26
CA LYS A 20 -33.85 -28.35 2.46
C LYS A 20 -34.50 -28.47 3.84
N ASN A 21 -34.19 -29.52 4.60
CA ASN A 21 -34.81 -29.74 5.91
C ASN A 21 -34.07 -28.95 7.00
N PRO A 22 -34.69 -27.94 7.64
CA PRO A 22 -34.01 -27.13 8.66
C PRO A 22 -33.63 -27.93 9.91
N LEU A 23 -34.39 -28.98 10.24
CA LEU A 23 -34.10 -29.83 11.40
C LEU A 23 -32.82 -30.64 11.22
N PHE A 24 -32.45 -30.98 9.98
CA PHE A 24 -31.19 -31.66 9.69
C PHE A 24 -29.99 -30.78 10.09
N TRP A 25 -30.02 -29.51 9.69
CA TRP A 25 -28.94 -28.57 10.01
C TRP A 25 -28.87 -28.26 11.50
N LEU A 26 -30.00 -27.92 12.12
CA LEU A 26 -30.05 -27.46 13.51
C LEU A 26 -29.76 -28.57 14.53
N ASN A 27 -30.09 -29.83 14.22
CA ASN A 27 -29.91 -30.93 15.17
C ASN A 27 -28.68 -31.80 14.89
N SER A 28 -28.27 -31.96 13.63
CA SER A 28 -27.21 -32.92 13.25
C SER A 28 -25.93 -32.26 12.72
N GLN A 29 -26.03 -31.03 12.19
CA GLN A 29 -24.91 -30.33 11.53
C GLN A 29 -24.64 -28.95 12.14
N ILE A 30 -24.62 -28.87 13.47
CA ILE A 30 -24.38 -27.61 14.21
C ILE A 30 -23.03 -26.99 13.83
N ASP A 31 -21.98 -27.81 13.68
CA ASP A 31 -20.63 -27.34 13.30
C ASP A 31 -20.65 -26.60 11.94
N PHE A 32 -21.47 -27.06 10.99
CA PHE A 32 -21.60 -26.43 9.68
C PHE A 32 -22.28 -25.06 9.79
N ILE A 33 -23.37 -24.96 10.57
CA ILE A 33 -24.04 -23.69 10.84
C ILE A 33 -23.08 -22.72 11.53
N PHE A 34 -22.32 -23.20 12.52
CA PHE A 34 -21.36 -22.38 13.25
C PHE A 34 -20.30 -21.78 12.32
N VAL A 35 -19.73 -22.58 11.41
CA VAL A 35 -18.77 -22.08 10.41
C VAL A 35 -19.41 -21.05 9.49
N LEU A 36 -20.66 -21.27 9.05
CA LEU A 36 -21.37 -20.28 8.22
C LEU A 36 -21.64 -18.97 8.97
N LEU A 37 -22.07 -19.03 10.23
CA LEU A 37 -22.29 -17.84 11.04
C LEU A 37 -21.00 -17.06 11.27
N LEU A 38 -19.90 -17.77 11.56
CA LEU A 38 -18.58 -17.16 11.69
C LEU A 38 -18.14 -16.51 10.38
N ALA A 39 -18.37 -17.16 9.25
CA ALA A 39 -18.05 -16.60 7.94
C ALA A 39 -18.89 -15.36 7.61
N ILE A 40 -20.18 -15.35 7.92
CA ILE A 40 -21.03 -14.17 7.76
C ILE A 40 -20.53 -13.02 8.65
N LEU A 41 -20.12 -13.30 9.89
CA LEU A 41 -19.57 -12.30 10.79
C LEU A 41 -18.26 -11.72 10.25
N ILE A 42 -17.37 -12.55 9.72
CA ILE A 42 -16.13 -12.13 9.06
C ILE A 42 -16.46 -11.27 7.84
N LEU A 43 -17.37 -11.71 6.97
CA LEU A 43 -17.79 -10.94 5.78
C LEU A 43 -18.36 -9.57 6.15
N ILE A 44 -19.15 -9.47 7.21
CA ILE A 44 -19.68 -8.19 7.70
C ILE A 44 -18.54 -7.31 8.23
N ALA A 45 -17.63 -7.87 9.02
CA ALA A 45 -16.49 -7.14 9.59
C ALA A 45 -15.55 -6.60 8.49
N PHE A 46 -15.35 -7.39 7.43
CA PHE A 46 -14.45 -7.05 6.34
C PHE A 46 -15.14 -6.36 5.15
N PHE A 47 -16.46 -6.22 5.17
CA PHE A 47 -17.25 -5.67 4.06
C PHE A 47 -16.70 -4.34 3.52
N ARG A 48 -16.28 -3.42 4.41
CA ARG A 48 -15.74 -2.11 4.01
C ARG A 48 -14.34 -2.19 3.40
N TYR A 49 -13.58 -3.23 3.71
CA TYR A 49 -12.25 -3.48 3.16
C TYR A 49 -12.33 -4.27 1.84
N THR A 50 -13.39 -5.05 1.67
CA THR A 50 -13.63 -5.85 0.47
C THR A 50 -14.43 -5.10 -0.59
N TYR A 51 -15.39 -4.24 -0.22
CA TYR A 51 -16.21 -3.49 -1.16
C TYR A 51 -16.00 -1.98 -0.98
N SER A 52 -15.48 -1.32 -2.01
CA SER A 52 -15.26 0.13 -2.04
C SER A 52 -16.35 0.83 -2.84
N GLN A 53 -16.79 2.00 -2.40
CA GLN A 53 -17.76 2.81 -3.14
C GLN A 53 -17.20 3.40 -4.46
N GLY A 54 -15.88 3.36 -4.67
CA GLY A 54 -15.21 4.06 -5.78
C GLY A 54 -14.77 3.21 -6.97
N SER A 55 -14.78 1.87 -6.89
CA SER A 55 -14.31 1.00 -7.99
C SER A 55 -15.31 -0.10 -8.33
N THR A 56 -16.07 0.11 -9.41
CA THR A 56 -17.04 -0.86 -9.94
C THR A 56 -16.37 -2.17 -10.35
N ILE A 57 -15.17 -2.09 -10.95
CA ILE A 57 -14.43 -3.27 -11.43
C ILE A 57 -14.02 -4.16 -10.25
N SER A 58 -13.45 -3.58 -9.19
CA SER A 58 -13.07 -4.33 -7.99
C SER A 58 -14.28 -5.01 -7.35
N ASN A 59 -15.38 -4.28 -7.21
CA ASN A 59 -16.60 -4.84 -6.63
C ASN A 59 -17.17 -6.00 -7.43
N VAL A 60 -17.11 -5.94 -8.77
CA VAL A 60 -17.53 -7.06 -9.63
C VAL A 60 -16.61 -8.26 -9.44
N PHE A 61 -15.29 -8.07 -9.40
CA PHE A 61 -14.35 -9.17 -9.13
C PHE A 61 -14.57 -9.80 -7.76
N ASN A 62 -14.73 -8.98 -6.72
CA ASN A 62 -14.99 -9.45 -5.36
C ASN A 62 -16.31 -10.19 -5.29
N PHE A 63 -17.36 -9.68 -5.94
CA PHE A 63 -18.63 -10.37 -6.04
C PHE A 63 -18.50 -11.75 -6.71
N LEU A 64 -17.74 -11.87 -7.81
CA LEU A 64 -17.50 -13.14 -8.47
C LEU A 64 -16.75 -14.13 -7.56
N ILE A 65 -15.75 -13.67 -6.83
CA ILE A 65 -15.02 -14.50 -5.84
C ILE A 65 -15.99 -15.01 -4.76
N HIS A 66 -16.84 -14.14 -4.22
CA HIS A 66 -17.84 -14.55 -3.22
C HIS A 66 -18.89 -15.52 -3.79
N CYS A 67 -19.27 -15.38 -5.06
CA CYS A 67 -20.14 -16.34 -5.74
C CYS A 67 -19.51 -17.74 -5.80
N LEU A 68 -18.19 -17.84 -6.02
CA LEU A 68 -17.47 -19.12 -5.90
C LEU A 68 -17.55 -19.69 -4.49
N GLY A 69 -17.45 -18.84 -3.46
CA GLY A 69 -17.63 -19.25 -2.07
C GLY A 69 -19.02 -19.82 -1.80
N ILE A 70 -20.08 -19.12 -2.23
CA ILE A 70 -21.47 -19.60 -2.11
C ILE A 70 -21.65 -20.93 -2.84
N TRP A 71 -21.10 -21.05 -4.05
CA TRP A 71 -21.16 -22.31 -4.79
C TRP A 71 -20.45 -23.44 -4.04
N GLY A 72 -19.26 -23.19 -3.48
CA GLY A 72 -18.54 -24.16 -2.65
C GLY A 72 -19.31 -24.56 -1.38
N VAL A 73 -20.04 -23.63 -0.74
CA VAL A 73 -20.93 -23.94 0.39
C VAL A 73 -22.04 -24.90 -0.05
N VAL A 74 -22.69 -24.66 -1.18
CA VAL A 74 -23.76 -25.51 -1.71
C VAL A 74 -23.24 -26.92 -2.03
N VAL A 75 -22.10 -27.02 -2.72
CA VAL A 75 -21.46 -28.30 -3.04
C VAL A 75 -21.11 -29.06 -1.76
N THR A 76 -20.54 -28.38 -0.76
CA THR A 76 -20.23 -29.01 0.54
C THR A 76 -21.50 -29.47 1.25
N ALA A 77 -22.57 -28.67 1.24
CA ALA A 77 -23.84 -29.04 1.86
C ALA A 77 -24.43 -30.31 1.26
N ILE A 78 -24.41 -30.42 -0.07
CA ILE A 78 -24.86 -31.63 -0.80
C ILE A 78 -23.96 -32.83 -0.47
N ALA A 79 -22.64 -32.63 -0.42
CA ALA A 79 -21.69 -33.70 -0.08
C ALA A 79 -21.92 -34.22 1.35
N ILE A 80 -22.10 -33.33 2.34
CA ILE A 80 -22.42 -33.69 3.73
C ILE A 80 -23.74 -34.47 3.79
N ALA A 81 -24.78 -34.01 3.11
CA ALA A 81 -26.06 -34.71 3.06
C ALA A 81 -25.92 -36.11 2.45
N THR A 82 -25.16 -36.23 1.35
CA THR A 82 -24.89 -37.52 0.67
C THR A 82 -24.18 -38.49 1.60
N VAL A 83 -23.13 -38.04 2.30
CA VAL A 83 -22.39 -38.84 3.28
C VAL A 83 -23.28 -39.26 4.44
N GLU A 84 -24.12 -38.37 4.97
CA GLU A 84 -25.00 -38.73 6.09
C GLU A 84 -26.12 -39.70 5.68
N ILE A 85 -26.64 -39.62 4.45
CA ILE A 85 -27.60 -40.61 3.92
C ILE A 85 -26.92 -41.98 3.75
N ASN A 86 -25.76 -42.03 3.10
CA ASN A 86 -24.99 -43.26 2.95
C ASN A 86 -24.67 -43.89 4.30
N ARG A 87 -24.29 -43.06 5.28
CA ARG A 87 -24.03 -43.49 6.66
C ARG A 87 -25.29 -43.96 7.38
N ALA A 88 -26.45 -43.35 7.13
CA ALA A 88 -27.71 -43.81 7.69
C ALA A 88 -28.12 -45.17 7.11
N ILE A 89 -27.93 -45.37 5.79
CA ILE A 89 -28.14 -46.66 5.11
C ILE A 89 -27.22 -47.73 5.73
N ALA A 90 -25.92 -47.45 5.85
CA ALA A 90 -24.96 -48.38 6.43
C ALA A 90 -25.33 -48.78 7.87
N ASN A 91 -25.70 -47.81 8.70
CA ASN A 91 -26.07 -48.10 10.09
C ASN A 91 -27.39 -48.89 10.20
N GLU A 92 -28.38 -48.58 9.37
CA GLU A 92 -29.66 -49.30 9.35
C GLU A 92 -29.46 -50.75 8.90
N THR A 93 -28.73 -50.95 7.81
CA THR A 93 -28.38 -52.27 7.29
C THR A 93 -27.57 -53.08 8.29
N LYS A 94 -26.61 -52.45 8.98
CA LYS A 94 -25.85 -53.09 10.06
C LYS A 94 -26.75 -53.52 11.22
N GLU A 95 -27.63 -52.63 11.70
CA GLU A 95 -28.52 -52.90 12.83
C GLU A 95 -29.48 -54.05 12.53
N GLN A 96 -30.12 -54.02 11.35
CA GLN A 96 -30.97 -55.12 10.88
C GLN A 96 -30.18 -56.42 10.71
N GLY A 97 -28.94 -56.31 10.21
CA GLY A 97 -28.08 -57.44 9.97
C GLY A 97 -27.62 -58.15 11.25
N GLU A 98 -27.18 -57.38 12.25
CA GLU A 98 -26.83 -57.90 13.58
C GLU A 98 -28.02 -58.54 14.28
N ASP A 99 -29.22 -57.96 14.17
CA ASP A 99 -30.45 -58.55 14.70
C ASP A 99 -30.77 -59.90 14.03
N GLY A 100 -30.56 -59.98 12.70
CA GLY A 100 -30.67 -61.22 11.93
C GLY A 100 -29.73 -62.32 12.43
N LEU A 101 -28.45 -61.99 12.63
CA LEU A 101 -27.43 -62.91 13.16
C LEU A 101 -27.77 -63.36 14.58
N ARG A 102 -28.14 -62.44 15.47
CA ARG A 102 -28.48 -62.74 16.87
C ARG A 102 -29.68 -63.68 16.98
N LYS A 103 -30.70 -63.48 16.15
CA LYS A 103 -31.92 -64.29 16.14
C LYS A 103 -31.74 -65.62 15.41
N LYS A 104 -30.56 -65.91 14.86
CA LYS A 104 -30.27 -67.08 14.00
C LYS A 104 -31.37 -67.31 12.96
N ARG A 105 -31.91 -66.21 12.40
CA ARG A 105 -32.95 -66.32 11.37
C ARG A 105 -32.33 -67.03 10.17
N LYS A 106 -33.05 -67.99 9.59
CA LYS A 106 -32.68 -68.53 8.29
C LYS A 106 -32.72 -67.40 7.28
N VAL A 107 -31.55 -67.03 6.76
CA VAL A 107 -31.41 -65.96 5.76
C VAL A 107 -31.46 -66.62 4.39
N ASP A 108 -32.38 -66.16 3.56
CA ASP A 108 -32.45 -66.52 2.15
C ASP A 108 -31.65 -65.49 1.34
N LEU A 109 -30.59 -65.95 0.65
CA LEU A 109 -29.73 -65.11 -0.18
C LEU A 109 -30.48 -64.38 -1.29
N SER A 110 -31.55 -64.99 -1.82
CA SER A 110 -32.36 -64.36 -2.86
C SER A 110 -33.10 -63.11 -2.34
N LYS A 111 -33.37 -63.06 -1.04
CA LYS A 111 -34.11 -61.98 -0.34
C LYS A 111 -33.21 -61.08 0.53
N LEU A 112 -31.89 -61.24 0.45
CA LEU A 112 -30.95 -60.44 1.25
C LEU A 112 -31.09 -58.93 0.95
N GLU A 113 -31.30 -58.59 -0.32
CA GLU A 113 -31.54 -57.20 -0.74
C GLU A 113 -32.82 -56.64 -0.13
N GLU A 114 -33.94 -57.33 -0.32
CA GLU A 114 -35.26 -56.89 0.13
C GLU A 114 -35.37 -56.75 1.65
N ASN A 115 -34.72 -57.64 2.39
CA ASN A 115 -34.87 -57.72 3.85
C ASN A 115 -33.97 -56.76 4.64
N TYR A 116 -32.86 -56.30 4.06
CA TYR A 116 -31.80 -55.59 4.80
C TYR A 116 -31.35 -54.26 4.17
N LEU A 117 -31.73 -53.98 2.92
CA LEU A 117 -31.46 -52.70 2.27
C LEU A 117 -32.66 -51.76 2.45
N PRO A 118 -32.51 -50.61 3.13
CA PRO A 118 -33.58 -49.63 3.19
C PRO A 118 -33.89 -49.05 1.80
N ALA A 119 -35.17 -48.83 1.51
CA ALA A 119 -35.60 -48.17 0.29
C ALA A 119 -35.11 -46.71 0.27
N ASN A 120 -34.39 -46.33 -0.79
CA ASN A 120 -33.90 -44.97 -1.01
C ASN A 120 -34.34 -44.49 -2.42
N ILE A 121 -34.84 -43.25 -2.48
CA ILE A 121 -35.41 -42.65 -3.71
C ILE A 121 -34.39 -41.89 -4.56
N THR A 122 -33.10 -41.88 -4.20
CA THR A 122 -32.10 -41.04 -4.86
C THR A 122 -31.67 -41.61 -6.21
N GLU A 123 -31.67 -40.75 -7.23
CA GLU A 123 -31.11 -41.03 -8.55
C GLU A 123 -29.96 -40.05 -8.86
N PRO A 124 -28.80 -40.53 -9.35
CA PRO A 124 -28.41 -41.93 -9.47
C PRO A 124 -28.27 -42.61 -8.10
N THR A 125 -28.37 -43.95 -8.09
CA THR A 125 -28.33 -44.74 -6.85
C THR A 125 -27.06 -44.47 -6.05
N LEU A 126 -27.23 -44.22 -4.75
CA LEU A 126 -26.13 -43.90 -3.84
C LEU A 126 -25.09 -45.02 -3.75
N ALA A 127 -23.85 -44.64 -3.44
CA ALA A 127 -22.71 -45.55 -3.33
C ALA A 127 -22.97 -46.71 -2.36
N MET A 128 -23.52 -46.43 -1.16
CA MET A 128 -23.79 -47.48 -0.18
C MET A 128 -24.83 -48.50 -0.68
N THR A 129 -25.87 -48.03 -1.39
CA THR A 129 -26.88 -48.90 -2.00
C THR A 129 -26.29 -49.78 -3.10
N ARG A 130 -25.44 -49.21 -3.96
CA ARG A 130 -24.74 -49.97 -5.02
C ARG A 130 -23.77 -50.99 -4.44
N LEU A 131 -22.99 -50.61 -3.43
CA LEU A 131 -22.09 -51.50 -2.69
C LEU A 131 -22.86 -52.69 -2.11
N PHE A 132 -23.99 -52.42 -1.45
CA PHE A 132 -24.81 -53.48 -0.86
C PHE A 132 -25.35 -54.45 -1.92
N ARG A 133 -25.86 -53.93 -3.05
CA ARG A 133 -26.32 -54.76 -4.16
C ARG A 133 -25.20 -55.59 -4.77
N HIS A 134 -24.02 -55.02 -4.90
CA HIS A 134 -22.84 -55.75 -5.37
C HIS A 134 -22.50 -56.92 -4.44
N VAL A 135 -22.46 -56.70 -3.13
CA VAL A 135 -22.27 -57.77 -2.13
C VAL A 135 -23.37 -58.84 -2.23
N CYS A 136 -24.64 -58.44 -2.35
CA CYS A 136 -25.75 -59.40 -2.51
C CYS A 136 -25.61 -60.24 -3.77
N ASN A 137 -25.19 -59.65 -4.89
CA ASN A 137 -25.03 -60.35 -6.16
C ASN A 137 -23.83 -61.30 -6.16
N GLU A 138 -22.69 -60.90 -5.60
CA GLU A 138 -21.54 -61.80 -5.41
C GLU A 138 -21.89 -62.97 -4.50
N ALA A 139 -22.59 -62.69 -3.40
CA ALA A 139 -23.05 -63.73 -2.48
C ALA A 139 -24.02 -64.72 -3.12
N LYS A 140 -24.93 -64.28 -4.00
CA LYS A 140 -25.81 -65.16 -4.80
C LYS A 140 -24.99 -66.10 -5.72
N ASN A 141 -23.84 -65.66 -6.18
CA ASN A 141 -22.89 -66.44 -6.99
C ASN A 141 -21.88 -67.23 -6.14
N LEU A 142 -22.07 -67.29 -4.82
CA LEU A 142 -21.16 -67.95 -3.86
C LEU A 142 -19.73 -67.39 -3.88
N ARG A 143 -19.55 -66.14 -4.32
CA ARG A 143 -18.28 -65.41 -4.28
C ARG A 143 -18.27 -64.51 -3.07
N PHE A 144 -17.23 -64.63 -2.26
CA PHE A 144 -17.11 -63.93 -0.99
C PHE A 144 -15.75 -63.25 -0.87
N GLU A 145 -15.51 -62.27 -1.73
CA GLU A 145 -14.29 -61.46 -1.69
C GLU A 145 -14.13 -60.74 -0.34
N SER A 146 -12.89 -60.38 -0.01
CA SER A 146 -12.61 -59.55 1.16
C SER A 146 -13.40 -58.23 1.10
N SER A 147 -13.98 -57.87 2.24
CA SER A 147 -14.71 -56.61 2.42
C SER A 147 -13.90 -55.39 1.97
N ILE A 148 -12.57 -55.45 2.09
CA ILE A 148 -11.70 -54.31 1.80
C ILE A 148 -11.64 -54.05 0.28
N ASN A 149 -11.58 -55.10 -0.55
CA ASN A 149 -11.52 -54.95 -2.01
C ASN A 149 -12.87 -54.48 -2.56
N ILE A 150 -13.97 -54.95 -1.97
CA ILE A 150 -15.33 -54.58 -2.35
C ILE A 150 -15.63 -53.10 -2.01
N VAL A 151 -15.11 -52.60 -0.88
CA VAL A 151 -15.40 -51.25 -0.37
C VAL A 151 -14.60 -50.15 -1.08
N GLU A 152 -13.36 -50.45 -1.52
CA GLU A 152 -12.39 -49.47 -2.03
C GLU A 152 -12.94 -48.57 -3.17
N PRO A 153 -13.59 -49.09 -4.23
CA PRO A 153 -14.12 -48.25 -5.30
C PRO A 153 -15.17 -47.24 -4.84
N TYR A 154 -16.00 -47.61 -3.85
CA TYR A 154 -17.07 -46.76 -3.33
C TYR A 154 -16.55 -45.73 -2.33
N ARG A 155 -15.43 -46.04 -1.66
CA ARG A 155 -14.70 -45.09 -0.82
C ARG A 155 -14.13 -43.96 -1.68
N ASP A 156 -13.50 -44.30 -2.80
CA ASP A 156 -12.92 -43.33 -3.74
C ASP A 156 -13.98 -42.42 -4.34
N GLU A 157 -15.14 -42.96 -4.76
CA GLU A 157 -16.26 -42.16 -5.27
C GLU A 157 -16.73 -41.11 -4.25
N SER A 158 -16.75 -41.45 -2.95
CA SER A 158 -17.10 -40.48 -1.91
C SER A 158 -16.08 -39.33 -1.79
N LEU A 159 -14.80 -39.56 -2.14
CA LEU A 159 -13.73 -38.57 -2.04
C LEU A 159 -13.75 -37.53 -3.18
N ASP A 160 -14.41 -37.80 -4.31
CA ASP A 160 -14.55 -36.86 -5.45
C ASP A 160 -15.08 -35.48 -5.07
N SER A 161 -15.98 -35.45 -4.08
CA SER A 161 -16.51 -34.21 -3.52
C SER A 161 -15.42 -33.32 -2.89
N LEU A 162 -14.39 -33.91 -2.27
CA LEU A 162 -13.26 -33.17 -1.70
C LEU A 162 -12.45 -32.49 -2.79
N PHE A 163 -12.19 -33.17 -3.91
CA PHE A 163 -11.46 -32.60 -5.04
C PHE A 163 -12.21 -31.42 -5.64
N THR A 164 -13.53 -31.54 -5.81
CA THR A 164 -14.38 -30.47 -6.32
C THR A 164 -14.29 -29.22 -5.44
N ILE A 165 -14.48 -29.37 -4.12
CA ILE A 165 -14.44 -28.24 -3.19
C ILE A 165 -13.02 -27.64 -3.10
N THR A 166 -11.98 -28.49 -3.10
CA THR A 166 -10.58 -28.05 -3.11
C THR A 166 -10.25 -27.26 -4.38
N ASN A 167 -10.79 -27.65 -5.53
CA ASN A 167 -10.59 -26.93 -6.78
C ASN A 167 -11.28 -25.56 -6.74
N ILE A 168 -12.52 -25.46 -6.22
CA ILE A 168 -13.21 -24.18 -6.03
C ILE A 168 -12.38 -23.27 -5.11
N GLN A 169 -11.86 -23.80 -3.99
CA GLN A 169 -11.00 -23.08 -3.06
C GLN A 169 -9.73 -22.54 -3.74
N LYS A 170 -9.03 -23.37 -4.53
CA LYS A 170 -7.83 -22.97 -5.27
C LYS A 170 -8.15 -21.91 -6.33
N ILE A 171 -9.28 -22.03 -7.03
CA ILE A 171 -9.72 -21.04 -8.01
C ILE A 171 -10.01 -19.70 -7.33
N ALA A 172 -10.72 -19.70 -6.20
CA ALA A 172 -11.00 -18.48 -5.45
C ALA A 172 -9.71 -17.78 -4.98
N LEU A 173 -8.75 -18.54 -4.45
CA LEU A 173 -7.45 -17.98 -4.05
C LEU A 173 -6.68 -17.39 -5.24
N ARG A 174 -6.63 -18.12 -6.37
CA ARG A 174 -5.98 -17.64 -7.60
C ARG A 174 -6.68 -16.42 -8.19
N ALA A 175 -8.00 -16.35 -8.11
CA ALA A 175 -8.77 -15.18 -8.52
C ALA A 175 -8.44 -13.95 -7.66
N GLY A 176 -8.22 -14.12 -6.35
CA GLY A 176 -7.75 -13.04 -5.48
C GLY A 176 -6.34 -12.54 -5.86
N ILE A 177 -5.39 -13.45 -6.09
CA ILE A 177 -4.04 -13.12 -6.54
C ILE A 177 -4.09 -12.41 -7.91
N PHE A 178 -4.93 -12.88 -8.82
CA PHE A 178 -5.10 -12.26 -10.13
C PHE A 178 -5.69 -10.85 -10.03
N GLY A 179 -6.69 -10.64 -9.17
CA GLY A 179 -7.24 -9.31 -8.89
C GLY A 179 -6.20 -8.35 -8.30
N THR A 180 -5.27 -8.87 -7.49
CA THR A 180 -4.12 -8.11 -6.95
C THR A 180 -3.22 -7.62 -8.06
N PHE A 181 -2.87 -8.51 -9.00
CA PHE A 181 -2.06 -8.16 -10.15
C PHE A 181 -2.74 -7.11 -11.04
N ILE A 182 -4.06 -7.24 -11.27
CA ILE A 182 -4.84 -6.23 -12.01
C ILE A 182 -4.79 -4.87 -11.30
N GLY A 183 -5.04 -4.84 -9.98
CA GLY A 183 -5.03 -3.59 -9.22
C GLY A 183 -3.66 -2.90 -9.22
N LEU A 184 -2.56 -3.67 -9.14
CA LEU A 184 -1.20 -3.13 -9.24
C LEU A 184 -0.89 -2.61 -10.66
N LEU A 185 -1.31 -3.33 -11.69
CA LEU A 185 -1.15 -2.90 -13.08
C LEU A 185 -1.93 -1.60 -13.34
N GLU A 186 -3.16 -1.51 -12.83
CA GLU A 186 -3.96 -0.29 -12.88
C GLU A 186 -3.27 0.87 -12.15
N ALA A 187 -2.66 0.63 -10.98
CA ALA A 187 -1.89 1.62 -10.24
C ALA A 187 -0.71 2.17 -11.08
N ILE A 188 0.03 1.28 -11.75
CA ILE A 188 1.17 1.65 -12.60
C ILE A 188 0.72 2.42 -13.84
N ILE A 189 -0.39 2.02 -14.48
CA ILE A 189 -0.95 2.75 -15.63
C ILE A 189 -1.40 4.14 -15.19
N GLN A 190 -2.11 4.27 -14.07
CA GLN A 190 -2.56 5.55 -13.55
C GLN A 190 -1.37 6.46 -13.23
N LEU A 191 -0.30 5.92 -12.62
CA LEU A 191 0.95 6.65 -12.38
C LEU A 191 1.64 7.11 -13.68
N SER A 192 1.63 6.28 -14.72
CA SER A 192 2.24 6.60 -16.02
C SER A 192 1.45 7.65 -16.81
N GLN A 193 0.13 7.69 -16.64
CA GLN A 193 -0.76 8.65 -17.28
C GLN A 193 -0.86 9.98 -16.54
N ILE A 194 -0.38 10.04 -15.29
CA ILE A 194 -0.20 11.28 -14.54
C ILE A 194 0.91 12.09 -15.22
N GLY A 195 0.53 13.05 -16.06
CA GLY A 195 1.44 14.05 -16.61
C GLY A 195 2.02 14.97 -15.53
N SER A 196 2.99 15.80 -15.90
CA SER A 196 3.80 16.67 -15.03
C SER A 196 3.03 17.71 -14.17
N GLU A 197 1.69 17.77 -14.26
CA GLU A 197 0.85 18.78 -13.62
C GLU A 197 0.01 18.26 -12.44
N VAL A 198 0.11 16.97 -12.07
CA VAL A 198 -0.67 16.41 -10.95
C VAL A 198 0.02 16.69 -9.62
N THR A 199 -0.74 17.23 -8.67
CA THR A 199 -0.22 17.48 -7.31
C THR A 199 0.17 16.16 -6.63
N PRO A 200 1.22 16.15 -5.77
CA PRO A 200 1.64 14.94 -5.06
C PRO A 200 0.51 14.25 -4.27
N ILE A 201 -0.44 15.03 -3.76
CA ILE A 201 -1.61 14.55 -3.00
C ILE A 201 -2.54 13.73 -3.89
N GLU A 202 -2.77 14.19 -5.13
CA GLU A 202 -3.67 13.53 -6.08
C GLU A 202 -3.03 12.26 -6.67
N ALA A 203 -1.71 12.27 -6.89
CA ALA A 203 -0.96 11.06 -7.22
C ALA A 203 -1.04 9.99 -6.11
N ILE A 204 -0.88 10.38 -4.83
CA ILE A 204 -1.02 9.47 -3.67
C ILE A 204 -2.45 8.94 -3.57
N LYS A 205 -3.47 9.78 -3.83
CA LYS A 205 -4.88 9.36 -3.79
C LYS A 205 -5.23 8.34 -4.87
N ASN A 206 -4.75 8.52 -6.09
CA ASN A 206 -4.97 7.57 -7.19
C ASN A 206 -4.24 6.24 -6.91
N LEU A 207 -2.99 6.32 -6.46
CA LEU A 207 -2.19 5.14 -6.11
C LEU A 207 -2.79 4.33 -4.95
N SER A 208 -3.26 5.02 -3.90
CA SER A 208 -3.94 4.37 -2.78
C SER A 208 -5.27 3.72 -3.19
N GLY A 209 -6.01 4.31 -4.13
CA GLY A 209 -7.21 3.71 -4.72
C GLY A 209 -6.93 2.40 -5.46
N ALA A 210 -5.89 2.37 -6.29
CA ALA A 210 -5.50 1.17 -7.03
C ALA A 210 -4.88 0.08 -6.13
N LEU A 211 -4.11 0.47 -5.11
CA LEU A 211 -3.66 -0.45 -4.05
C LEU A 211 -4.83 -1.03 -3.26
N PHE A 212 -5.87 -0.23 -2.97
CA PHE A 212 -7.08 -0.73 -2.32
C PHE A 212 -7.76 -1.82 -3.17
N ILE A 213 -7.88 -1.63 -4.48
CA ILE A 213 -8.41 -2.65 -5.40
C ILE A 213 -7.61 -3.95 -5.26
N SER A 214 -6.29 -3.84 -5.31
CA SER A 214 -5.38 -4.98 -5.18
C SER A 214 -5.56 -5.73 -3.85
N PHE A 215 -5.59 -5.03 -2.72
CA PHE A 215 -5.77 -5.66 -1.41
C PHE A 215 -7.18 -6.24 -1.20
N SER A 216 -8.23 -5.54 -1.66
CA SER A 216 -9.62 -5.99 -1.49
C SER A 216 -9.89 -7.34 -2.15
N THR A 217 -9.31 -7.57 -3.34
CA THR A 217 -9.45 -8.83 -4.08
C THR A 217 -8.67 -9.99 -3.45
N THR A 218 -7.49 -9.73 -2.88
CA THR A 218 -6.78 -10.71 -2.05
C THR A 218 -7.58 -11.09 -0.80
N ILE A 219 -8.15 -10.11 -0.11
CA ILE A 219 -8.98 -10.35 1.09
C ILE A 219 -10.16 -11.25 0.72
N ALA A 220 -10.92 -10.92 -0.34
CA ALA A 220 -12.03 -11.75 -0.82
C ALA A 220 -11.61 -13.20 -1.12
N GLY A 221 -10.47 -13.37 -1.81
CA GLY A 221 -9.93 -14.70 -2.13
C GLY A 221 -9.57 -15.50 -0.89
N LEU A 222 -8.97 -14.85 0.11
CA LEU A 222 -8.60 -15.47 1.39
C LEU A 222 -9.83 -15.84 2.22
N GLU A 223 -10.83 -14.95 2.32
CA GLU A 223 -12.08 -15.20 3.05
C GLU A 223 -12.78 -16.46 2.55
N VAL A 224 -12.95 -16.56 1.23
CA VAL A 224 -13.55 -17.74 0.59
C VAL A 224 -12.68 -18.98 0.81
N ALA A 225 -11.36 -18.85 0.66
CA ALA A 225 -10.46 -19.98 0.84
C ALA A 225 -10.49 -20.54 2.27
N ILE A 226 -10.51 -19.69 3.28
CA ILE A 226 -10.58 -20.07 4.70
C ILE A 226 -11.93 -20.74 4.99
N LEU A 227 -13.03 -20.14 4.53
CA LEU A 227 -14.38 -20.71 4.68
C LEU A 227 -14.45 -22.13 4.13
N LEU A 228 -14.04 -22.32 2.87
CA LEU A 228 -14.07 -23.64 2.23
C LEU A 228 -13.10 -24.62 2.91
N GLY A 229 -11.97 -24.14 3.45
CA GLY A 229 -11.05 -24.96 4.25
C GLY A 229 -11.69 -25.53 5.51
N PHE A 230 -12.42 -24.73 6.27
CA PHE A 230 -13.18 -25.21 7.44
C PHE A 230 -14.29 -26.20 7.05
N LEU A 231 -15.00 -25.94 5.96
CA LEU A 231 -16.04 -26.83 5.44
C LEU A 231 -15.48 -28.18 4.98
N LEU A 232 -14.31 -28.19 4.32
CA LEU A 232 -13.58 -29.41 3.96
C LEU A 232 -13.20 -30.23 5.20
N MET A 233 -12.76 -29.58 6.27
CA MET A 233 -12.41 -30.28 7.52
C MET A 233 -13.63 -30.98 8.15
N ILE A 234 -14.80 -30.32 8.13
CA ILE A 234 -16.06 -30.92 8.58
C ILE A 234 -16.41 -32.13 7.70
N LEU A 235 -16.38 -31.98 6.38
CA LEU A 235 -16.70 -33.06 5.45
C LEU A 235 -15.79 -34.27 5.62
N ARG A 236 -14.46 -34.07 5.76
CA ARG A 236 -13.49 -35.15 5.99
C ARG A 236 -13.80 -35.93 7.26
N LYS A 237 -14.07 -35.24 8.37
CA LYS A 237 -14.42 -35.88 9.66
C LYS A 237 -15.69 -36.74 9.53
N ARG A 238 -16.66 -36.30 8.72
CA ARG A 238 -17.91 -37.05 8.47
C ARG A 238 -17.66 -38.26 7.57
N GLN A 239 -16.86 -38.10 6.51
CA GLN A 239 -16.46 -39.19 5.62
C GLN A 239 -15.69 -40.28 6.36
N GLU A 240 -14.74 -39.92 7.22
CA GLU A 240 -14.00 -40.90 8.03
C GLU A 240 -14.93 -41.74 8.93
N LYS A 241 -15.93 -41.09 9.54
CA LYS A 241 -16.94 -41.81 10.32
C LYS A 241 -17.83 -42.70 9.45
N TYR A 242 -18.22 -42.22 8.28
CA TYR A 242 -18.96 -43.01 7.30
C TYR A 242 -18.16 -44.23 6.83
N PHE A 243 -16.87 -44.10 6.51
CA PHE A 243 -16.04 -45.20 6.03
C PHE A 243 -15.92 -46.32 7.06
N ARG A 244 -15.73 -45.98 8.35
CA ARG A 244 -15.77 -46.96 9.44
C ARG A 244 -17.13 -47.66 9.55
N ASP A 245 -18.22 -46.90 9.50
CA ASP A 245 -19.59 -47.45 9.58
C ASP A 245 -19.91 -48.34 8.36
N MET A 246 -19.40 -47.97 7.17
CA MET A 246 -19.54 -48.71 5.92
C MET A 246 -18.81 -50.05 5.95
N GLU A 247 -17.52 -50.06 6.30
CA GLU A 247 -16.72 -51.29 6.42
C GLU A 247 -17.38 -52.28 7.39
N SER A 248 -17.80 -51.79 8.56
CA SER A 248 -18.48 -52.61 9.56
C SER A 248 -19.84 -53.12 9.07
N SER A 249 -20.60 -52.32 8.32
CA SER A 249 -21.86 -52.75 7.72
C SER A 249 -21.64 -53.85 6.67
N VAL A 250 -20.62 -53.73 5.82
CA VAL A 250 -20.31 -54.74 4.79
C VAL A 250 -19.89 -56.05 5.44
N GLU A 251 -19.09 -56.00 6.50
CA GLU A 251 -18.68 -57.19 7.24
C GLU A 251 -19.87 -57.97 7.81
N VAL A 252 -20.82 -57.28 8.47
CA VAL A 252 -22.04 -57.90 9.02
C VAL A 252 -22.85 -58.60 7.92
N ILE A 253 -22.90 -58.01 6.74
CA ILE A 253 -23.70 -58.52 5.62
C ILE A 253 -23.02 -59.68 4.92
N LEU A 254 -21.71 -59.65 4.77
CA LEU A 254 -20.93 -60.81 4.34
C LEU A 254 -21.09 -61.98 5.32
N LEU A 255 -21.11 -61.70 6.63
CA LEU A 255 -21.37 -62.73 7.65
C LEU A 255 -22.78 -63.33 7.54
N LEU A 256 -23.80 -62.50 7.31
CA LEU A 256 -25.17 -62.96 7.05
C LEU A 256 -25.24 -63.81 5.79
N ALA A 257 -24.62 -63.33 4.70
CA ALA A 257 -24.58 -64.02 3.43
C ALA A 257 -23.88 -65.39 3.53
N ARG A 258 -22.78 -65.48 4.30
CA ARG A 258 -22.05 -66.73 4.56
C ARG A 258 -22.82 -67.71 5.46
N ASN A 259 -23.71 -67.21 6.30
CA ASN A 259 -24.54 -68.01 7.21
C ASN A 259 -25.95 -68.28 6.64
N ALA A 260 -26.22 -67.85 5.41
CA ALA A 260 -27.47 -68.12 4.72
C ALA A 260 -27.61 -69.60 4.38
N ASP A 261 -28.85 -70.09 4.36
CA ASP A 261 -29.18 -71.51 4.23
C ASP A 261 -28.96 -71.94 2.77
N ASN A 262 -27.75 -72.39 2.44
CA ASN A 262 -27.44 -73.02 1.16
C ASN A 262 -26.99 -74.46 1.39
N ASP A 263 -27.23 -75.29 0.37
CA ASP A 263 -26.87 -76.72 0.25
C ASP A 263 -25.48 -77.05 0.83
N ASP A 264 -25.25 -78.28 1.32
CA ASP A 264 -24.05 -78.65 2.10
C ASP A 264 -22.71 -78.24 1.46
N GLN A 265 -22.64 -78.21 0.12
CA GLN A 265 -21.49 -77.74 -0.66
C GLN A 265 -21.21 -76.23 -0.49
N SER A 266 -22.26 -75.42 -0.40
CA SER A 266 -22.18 -73.98 -0.16
C SER A 266 -21.80 -73.66 1.28
N ARG A 267 -22.14 -74.53 2.24
CA ARG A 267 -21.69 -74.41 3.64
C ARG A 267 -20.18 -74.61 3.73
N ILE A 268 -19.64 -75.61 3.02
CA ILE A 268 -18.20 -75.87 2.94
C ILE A 268 -17.48 -74.72 2.22
N LEU A 269 -18.03 -74.21 1.12
CA LEU A 269 -17.49 -73.03 0.43
C LEU A 269 -17.56 -71.76 1.29
N GLY A 270 -18.62 -71.57 2.08
CA GLY A 270 -18.75 -70.47 3.03
C GLY A 270 -17.74 -70.55 4.18
N GLU A 271 -17.43 -71.75 4.67
CA GLU A 271 -16.36 -71.97 5.66
C GLU A 271 -14.96 -71.78 5.06
N LEU A 272 -14.72 -72.25 3.84
CA LEU A 272 -13.46 -72.01 3.11
C LEU A 272 -13.27 -70.53 2.78
N ALA A 273 -14.32 -69.82 2.38
CA ALA A 273 -14.29 -68.38 2.16
C ALA A 273 -14.08 -67.58 3.46
N LYS A 274 -14.57 -68.08 4.60
CA LYS A 274 -14.22 -67.51 5.91
C LYS A 274 -12.71 -67.62 6.15
N VAL A 275 -12.12 -68.80 5.92
CA VAL A 275 -10.68 -69.01 6.05
C VAL A 275 -9.89 -68.16 5.05
N GLU A 276 -10.30 -68.10 3.79
CA GLU A 276 -9.70 -67.28 2.74
C GLU A 276 -9.75 -65.80 3.12
N SER A 277 -10.90 -65.27 3.54
CA SER A 277 -10.99 -63.86 3.93
C SER A 277 -10.21 -63.51 5.18
N VAL A 278 -10.05 -64.44 6.13
CA VAL A 278 -9.18 -64.23 7.29
C VAL A 278 -7.72 -64.21 6.86
N VAL A 279 -7.32 -65.11 5.95
CA VAL A 279 -5.95 -65.16 5.39
C VAL A 279 -5.67 -63.94 4.51
N GLU A 280 -6.65 -63.48 3.73
CA GLU A 280 -6.55 -62.29 2.88
C GLU A 280 -6.53 -61.02 3.72
N GLN A 281 -7.35 -60.90 4.78
CA GLN A 281 -7.26 -59.80 5.74
C GLN A 281 -5.93 -59.80 6.49
N LEU A 282 -5.38 -60.98 6.82
CA LEU A 282 -4.06 -61.08 7.44
C LEU A 282 -2.97 -60.66 6.45
N GLY A 283 -3.06 -61.10 5.20
CA GLY A 283 -2.15 -60.75 4.11
C GLY A 283 -2.22 -59.26 3.74
N LYS A 284 -3.43 -58.69 3.70
CA LYS A 284 -3.67 -57.26 3.43
C LYS A 284 -3.23 -56.41 4.62
N ARG A 285 -3.49 -56.79 5.88
CA ARG A 285 -2.88 -56.13 7.04
C ARG A 285 -1.36 -56.19 7.00
N PHE A 286 -0.77 -57.30 6.59
CA PHE A 286 0.68 -57.41 6.43
C PHE A 286 1.18 -56.50 5.29
N TYR A 287 0.51 -56.49 4.14
CA TYR A 287 0.89 -55.69 2.98
C TYR A 287 0.66 -54.19 3.21
N GLU A 288 -0.46 -53.80 3.80
CA GLU A 288 -0.79 -52.44 4.23
C GLU A 288 0.17 -51.95 5.32
N ASN A 289 0.46 -52.75 6.35
CA ASN A 289 1.48 -52.39 7.34
C ASN A 289 2.85 -52.24 6.67
N THR A 290 3.21 -53.10 5.71
CA THR A 290 4.48 -53.02 5.01
C THR A 290 4.54 -51.77 4.10
N GLN A 291 3.45 -51.45 3.40
CA GLN A 291 3.33 -50.23 2.59
C GLN A 291 3.27 -48.97 3.45
N GLU A 292 2.58 -48.99 4.59
CA GLU A 292 2.48 -47.87 5.52
C GLU A 292 3.84 -47.62 6.17
N ILE A 293 4.55 -48.68 6.58
CA ILE A 293 5.93 -48.59 7.04
C ILE A 293 6.81 -48.01 5.94
N GLN A 294 6.71 -48.51 4.70
CA GLN A 294 7.54 -48.05 3.59
C GLN A 294 7.20 -46.61 3.17
N ARG A 295 5.93 -46.21 3.14
CA ARG A 295 5.49 -44.83 2.94
C ARG A 295 5.94 -43.93 4.09
N SER A 296 5.89 -44.40 5.33
CA SER A 296 6.39 -43.64 6.48
C SER A 296 7.91 -43.45 6.39
N ILE A 297 8.65 -44.47 5.96
CA ILE A 297 10.10 -44.40 5.73
C ILE A 297 10.41 -43.45 4.58
N SER A 298 9.71 -43.53 3.46
CA SER A 298 9.88 -42.61 2.33
C SER A 298 9.54 -41.16 2.72
N ALA A 299 8.45 -40.94 3.45
CA ALA A 299 8.06 -39.61 3.93
C ALA A 299 9.04 -39.06 4.98
N VAL A 300 9.61 -39.92 5.82
CA VAL A 300 10.68 -39.55 6.76
C VAL A 300 11.96 -39.21 6.01
N LEU A 301 12.36 -39.98 4.99
CA LEU A 301 13.52 -39.69 4.16
C LEU A 301 13.35 -38.40 3.34
N GLU A 302 12.14 -38.16 2.82
CA GLU A 302 11.80 -36.91 2.11
C GLU A 302 11.86 -35.72 3.06
N ARG A 303 11.27 -35.82 4.26
CA ARG A 303 11.38 -34.77 5.30
C ARG A 303 12.81 -34.53 5.75
N ILE A 304 13.63 -35.58 5.87
CA ILE A 304 15.06 -35.45 6.18
C ILE A 304 15.78 -34.75 5.02
N GLY A 305 15.45 -35.07 3.77
CA GLY A 305 15.99 -34.40 2.59
C GLY A 305 15.62 -32.91 2.52
N GLU A 306 14.34 -32.59 2.76
CA GLU A 306 13.84 -31.22 2.85
C GLU A 306 14.49 -30.46 4.00
N GLN A 307 14.56 -31.04 5.20
CA GLN A 307 15.25 -30.44 6.35
C GLN A 307 16.74 -30.24 6.07
N THR A 308 17.40 -31.18 5.40
CA THR A 308 18.82 -31.05 5.04
C THR A 308 19.03 -29.92 4.04
N ASN A 309 18.15 -29.78 3.04
CA ASN A 309 18.17 -28.67 2.10
C ASN A 309 17.91 -27.32 2.78
N GLU A 310 16.95 -27.24 3.70
CA GLU A 310 16.66 -26.02 4.46
C GLU A 310 17.80 -25.67 5.43
N ILE A 311 18.45 -26.66 6.05
CA ILE A 311 19.67 -26.46 6.85
C ILE A 311 20.82 -25.97 5.96
N GLN A 312 20.99 -26.52 4.76
CA GLN A 312 22.03 -26.09 3.83
C GLN A 312 21.79 -24.65 3.35
N LYS A 313 20.55 -24.32 2.97
CA LYS A 313 20.17 -22.93 2.65
C LYS A 313 20.34 -22.00 3.84
N GLY A 314 19.95 -22.42 5.04
CA GLY A 314 20.16 -21.67 6.27
C GLY A 314 21.64 -21.43 6.56
N MET A 315 22.49 -22.43 6.32
CA MET A 315 23.95 -22.29 6.43
C MET A 315 24.52 -21.35 5.38
N GLU A 316 24.04 -21.39 4.13
CA GLU A 316 24.42 -20.45 3.09
C GLU A 316 23.97 -19.02 3.41
N GLN A 317 22.76 -18.85 3.95
CA GLN A 317 22.25 -17.56 4.44
C GLN A 317 23.05 -17.04 5.62
N ILE A 318 23.45 -17.90 6.57
CA ILE A 318 24.32 -17.51 7.69
C ILE A 318 25.71 -17.13 7.17
N LYS A 319 26.26 -17.87 6.21
CA LYS A 319 27.53 -17.54 5.56
C LYS A 319 27.44 -16.19 4.83
N GLN A 320 26.35 -15.94 4.11
CA GLN A 320 26.11 -14.68 3.42
C GLN A 320 25.90 -13.52 4.40
N THR A 321 25.11 -13.73 5.45
CA THR A 321 24.90 -12.76 6.54
C THR A 321 26.21 -12.41 7.23
N LYS A 322 27.10 -13.40 7.43
CA LYS A 322 28.44 -13.16 7.95
C LYS A 322 29.26 -12.27 7.00
N VAL A 323 29.24 -12.56 5.70
CA VAL A 323 29.93 -11.74 4.69
C VAL A 323 29.38 -10.32 4.64
N ASP A 324 28.06 -10.15 4.71
CA ASP A 324 27.42 -8.83 4.72
C ASP A 324 27.67 -8.09 6.04
N PHE A 325 27.75 -8.80 7.17
CA PHE A 325 28.16 -8.24 8.45
C PHE A 325 29.63 -7.82 8.44
N ASP A 326 30.54 -8.63 7.91
CA ASP A 326 31.95 -8.28 7.75
C ASP A 326 32.10 -7.05 6.83
N ARG A 327 31.30 -6.98 5.75
CA ARG A 327 31.23 -5.79 4.87
C ARG A 327 30.74 -4.56 5.63
N PHE A 328 29.64 -4.69 6.37
CA PHE A 328 29.09 -3.61 7.20
C PHE A 328 30.08 -3.12 8.26
N ILE A 329 30.83 -4.01 8.92
CA ILE A 329 31.87 -3.64 9.89
C ILE A 329 33.03 -2.91 9.21
N ASN A 330 33.42 -3.33 8.01
CA ASN A 330 34.44 -2.63 7.22
C ASN A 330 33.94 -1.24 6.78
N GLU A 331 32.69 -1.12 6.32
CA GLU A 331 32.06 0.16 5.98
C GLU A 331 31.95 1.08 7.20
N ILE A 332 31.58 0.56 8.39
CA ILE A 332 31.61 1.34 9.64
C ILE A 332 33.03 1.78 9.97
N SER A 333 34.02 0.91 9.80
CA SER A 333 35.42 1.25 10.09
C SER A 333 35.94 2.32 9.12
N GLU A 334 35.54 2.26 7.86
CA GLU A 334 35.85 3.28 6.84
C GLU A 334 35.14 4.61 7.15
N VAL A 335 33.85 4.58 7.48
CA VAL A 335 33.09 5.78 7.91
C VAL A 335 33.67 6.37 9.19
N GLN A 336 34.07 5.56 10.16
CA GLN A 336 34.74 6.02 11.38
C GLN A 336 36.11 6.64 11.09
N ASN A 337 36.90 6.02 10.21
CA ASN A 337 38.19 6.58 9.81
C ASN A 337 38.02 7.90 9.05
N ASN A 338 37.04 7.97 8.14
CA ASN A 338 36.69 9.20 7.42
C ASN A 338 36.16 10.27 8.37
N PHE A 339 35.31 9.92 9.34
CA PHE A 339 34.85 10.84 10.36
C PHE A 339 35.99 11.32 11.27
N ILE A 340 36.94 10.45 11.62
CA ILE A 340 38.12 10.83 12.39
C ILE A 340 39.03 11.76 11.57
N GLU A 341 39.20 11.50 10.28
CA GLU A 341 39.95 12.37 9.38
C GLU A 341 39.23 13.71 9.15
N GLU A 342 37.91 13.72 8.94
CA GLU A 342 37.10 14.96 8.87
C GLU A 342 37.15 15.74 10.18
N VAL A 343 37.09 15.07 11.34
CA VAL A 343 37.24 15.74 12.64
C VAL A 343 38.66 16.29 12.81
N LYS A 344 39.71 15.58 12.36
CA LYS A 344 41.08 16.11 12.33
C LYS A 344 41.24 17.27 11.36
N GLU A 345 40.61 17.21 10.19
CA GLU A 345 40.61 18.23 9.16
C GLU A 345 39.92 19.48 9.69
N ILE A 346 38.72 19.35 10.26
CA ILE A 346 38.00 20.41 10.99
C ILE A 346 38.85 20.97 12.13
N TYR A 347 39.56 20.14 12.91
CA TYR A 347 40.46 20.61 13.97
C TYR A 347 41.71 21.34 13.43
N SER A 348 42.15 20.99 12.22
CA SER A 348 43.27 21.61 11.51
C SER A 348 42.88 22.91 10.79
N GLU A 349 41.66 22.97 10.24
CA GLU A 349 41.03 24.16 9.67
C GLU A 349 40.63 25.16 10.76
N LEU A 350 40.15 24.66 11.91
CA LEU A 350 39.96 25.42 13.17
C LEU A 350 41.27 25.62 13.95
N SER A 351 42.44 25.32 13.36
CA SER A 351 43.68 25.77 14.00
C SER A 351 43.62 27.29 14.13
N LEU A 352 43.70 27.77 15.37
CA LEU A 352 43.72 29.19 15.78
C LEU A 352 44.69 30.08 14.99
N LYS A 353 45.52 29.50 14.13
CA LYS A 353 46.47 30.16 13.26
C LYS A 353 45.82 30.67 11.96
N SER A 354 45.01 29.87 11.25
CA SER A 354 44.34 30.31 10.01
C SER A 354 43.31 31.40 10.30
N PHE A 355 42.47 31.20 11.31
CA PHE A 355 41.48 32.19 11.76
C PHE A 355 42.14 33.50 12.24
N ARG A 356 43.29 33.41 12.92
CA ARG A 356 44.08 34.58 13.31
C ARG A 356 44.68 35.30 12.12
N ASP A 357 45.18 34.56 11.13
CA ASP A 357 45.76 35.12 9.91
C ASP A 357 44.68 35.78 9.04
N ASP A 358 43.47 35.21 8.96
CA ASP A 358 42.33 35.80 8.25
C ASP A 358 41.78 37.04 8.94
N ILE A 359 41.67 37.05 10.28
CA ILE A 359 41.34 38.28 11.03
C ILE A 359 42.42 39.34 10.84
N LYS A 360 43.70 38.96 10.91
CA LYS A 360 44.82 39.89 10.72
C LYS A 360 44.81 40.49 9.31
N ASN A 361 44.59 39.66 8.29
CA ASN A 361 44.54 40.09 6.89
C ASN A 361 43.29 40.96 6.64
N GLY A 362 42.14 40.61 7.22
CA GLY A 362 40.92 41.42 7.17
C GLY A 362 41.07 42.80 7.83
N ILE A 363 41.77 42.87 8.98
CA ILE A 363 42.09 44.14 9.64
C ILE A 363 43.07 44.97 8.81
N VAL A 364 44.09 44.35 8.21
CA VAL A 364 45.05 45.05 7.33
C VAL A 364 44.35 45.60 6.09
N PHE A 365 43.48 44.81 5.46
CA PHE A 365 42.71 45.23 4.28
C PHE A 365 41.73 46.37 4.61
N ALA A 366 41.03 46.28 5.74
CA ALA A 366 40.16 47.35 6.23
C ALA A 366 40.96 48.62 6.54
N GLY A 367 42.15 48.49 7.16
CA GLY A 367 43.06 49.61 7.42
C GLY A 367 43.56 50.28 6.15
N GLN A 368 43.94 49.52 5.12
CA GLN A 368 44.34 50.05 3.82
C GLN A 368 43.19 50.77 3.10
N THR A 369 41.98 50.21 3.18
CA THR A 369 40.79 50.82 2.58
C THR A 369 40.42 52.14 3.28
N ILE A 370 40.47 52.18 4.61
CA ILE A 370 40.24 53.40 5.40
C ILE A 370 41.34 54.43 5.13
N SER A 371 42.61 54.02 5.06
CA SER A 371 43.73 54.91 4.72
C SER A 371 43.55 55.53 3.34
N SER A 372 43.21 54.73 2.32
CA SER A 372 42.95 55.24 0.97
C SER A 372 41.77 56.21 0.94
N LYS A 373 40.71 55.96 1.72
CA LYS A 373 39.56 56.88 1.84
C LYS A 373 39.91 58.16 2.62
N LEU A 374 40.80 58.07 3.60
CA LEU A 374 41.31 59.23 4.33
C LEU A 374 42.21 60.07 3.43
N ASP A 375 43.10 59.47 2.64
CA ASP A 375 43.94 60.18 1.67
C ASP A 375 43.09 60.86 0.58
N GLU A 376 42.03 60.22 0.09
CA GLU A 376 41.06 60.85 -0.82
C GLU A 376 40.35 62.04 -0.16
N THR A 377 39.98 61.91 1.12
CA THR A 377 39.31 62.97 1.88
C THR A 377 40.26 64.12 2.21
N GLU A 378 41.51 63.83 2.56
CA GLU A 378 42.58 64.81 2.81
C GLU A 378 42.88 65.61 1.54
N ASN A 379 43.02 64.93 0.40
CA ASN A 379 43.19 65.60 -0.90
C ASN A 379 41.97 66.49 -1.24
N SER A 380 40.74 66.04 -0.94
CA SER A 380 39.54 66.85 -1.15
C SER A 380 39.47 68.06 -0.20
N ILE A 381 39.88 67.92 1.06
CA ILE A 381 39.95 69.02 2.02
C ILE A 381 41.04 70.02 1.61
N GLN A 382 42.17 69.53 1.12
CA GLN A 382 43.26 70.38 0.65
C GLN A 382 42.84 71.18 -0.59
N GLN A 383 42.18 70.55 -1.57
CA GLN A 383 41.59 71.27 -2.71
C GLN A 383 40.54 72.31 -2.28
N GLN A 384 39.69 71.99 -1.30
CA GLN A 384 38.74 72.98 -0.76
C GLN A 384 39.44 74.13 -0.04
N THR A 385 40.53 73.86 0.66
CA THR A 385 41.33 74.88 1.35
C THR A 385 42.01 75.82 0.35
N GLU A 386 42.58 75.28 -0.74
CA GLU A 386 43.13 76.09 -1.84
C GLU A 386 42.06 76.99 -2.49
N HIS A 387 40.84 76.47 -2.68
CA HIS A 387 39.71 77.26 -3.16
C HIS A 387 39.29 78.36 -2.17
N ILE A 388 39.32 78.09 -0.87
CA ILE A 388 39.04 79.08 0.17
C ILE A 388 40.13 80.16 0.18
N ASP A 389 41.40 79.78 0.10
CA ASP A 389 42.53 80.74 0.05
C ASP A 389 42.48 81.61 -1.20
N ALA A 390 42.13 81.04 -2.36
CA ALA A 390 41.86 81.81 -3.58
C ALA A 390 40.68 82.78 -3.39
N GLY A 391 39.63 82.35 -2.69
CA GLY A 391 38.51 83.19 -2.29
C GLY A 391 38.91 84.34 -1.35
N ILE A 392 39.75 84.05 -0.34
CA ILE A 392 40.28 85.05 0.61
C ILE A 392 41.17 86.06 -0.13
N ASN A 393 42.03 85.61 -1.05
CA ASN A 393 42.86 86.50 -1.86
C ASN A 393 42.00 87.40 -2.75
N THR A 394 40.94 86.85 -3.36
CA THR A 394 39.97 87.64 -4.14
C THR A 394 39.24 88.66 -3.26
N LEU A 395 38.89 88.28 -2.03
CA LEU A 395 38.27 89.17 -1.06
C LEU A 395 39.23 90.29 -0.61
N SER A 396 40.50 89.95 -0.38
CA SER A 396 41.57 90.88 -0.04
C SER A 396 41.83 91.86 -1.18
N GLU A 397 41.91 91.41 -2.43
CA GLU A 397 42.00 92.27 -3.61
C GLU A 397 40.77 93.18 -3.73
N THR A 398 39.58 92.66 -3.46
CA THR A 398 38.34 93.46 -3.49
C THR A 398 38.36 94.52 -2.39
N ASN A 399 38.88 94.17 -1.21
CA ASN A 399 39.03 95.11 -0.09
C ASN A 399 40.10 96.17 -0.40
N ALA A 400 41.20 95.81 -1.07
CA ALA A 400 42.20 96.73 -1.55
C ALA A 400 41.64 97.69 -2.61
N LYS A 401 40.86 97.18 -3.58
CA LYS A 401 40.13 97.99 -4.57
C LYS A 401 39.11 98.91 -3.90
N PHE A 402 38.44 98.45 -2.84
CA PHE A 402 37.51 99.27 -2.06
C PHE A 402 38.24 100.36 -1.27
N ALA A 403 39.40 100.05 -0.67
CA ALA A 403 40.25 101.05 -0.02
C ALA A 403 40.79 102.09 -1.02
N ASP A 404 41.14 101.68 -2.24
CA ASP A 404 41.52 102.58 -3.32
C ASP A 404 40.34 103.43 -3.79
N PHE A 405 39.14 102.84 -3.88
CA PHE A 405 37.92 103.59 -4.14
C PHE A 405 37.67 104.64 -3.04
N LEU A 406 37.83 104.29 -1.76
CA LEU A 406 37.71 105.24 -0.64
C LEU A 406 38.77 106.34 -0.72
N ARG A 407 40.03 106.03 -1.07
CA ARG A 407 41.08 107.04 -1.31
C ARG A 407 40.77 107.94 -2.50
N GLN A 408 40.21 107.39 -3.58
CA GLN A 408 39.75 108.18 -4.72
C GLN A 408 38.58 109.09 -4.34
N LEU A 409 37.67 108.61 -3.48
CA LEU A 409 36.59 109.40 -2.91
C LEU A 409 37.14 110.55 -2.06
N ASP A 410 38.11 110.28 -1.20
CA ASP A 410 38.75 111.28 -0.35
C ASP A 410 39.55 112.29 -1.18
N SER A 411 40.30 111.82 -2.19
CA SER A 411 40.99 112.68 -3.16
C SER A 411 40.01 113.50 -3.99
N SER A 412 38.86 112.93 -4.36
CA SER A 412 37.78 113.62 -5.05
C SER A 412 37.10 114.64 -4.13
N GLN A 413 36.97 114.38 -2.84
CA GLN A 413 36.46 115.33 -1.85
C GLN A 413 37.46 116.45 -1.60
N VAL A 414 38.75 116.16 -1.49
CA VAL A 414 39.81 117.19 -1.40
C VAL A 414 39.86 118.02 -2.67
N ASN A 415 39.73 117.42 -3.85
CA ASN A 415 39.64 118.15 -5.12
C ASN A 415 38.32 118.92 -5.24
N PHE A 416 37.21 118.40 -4.72
CA PHE A 416 35.94 119.10 -4.64
C PHE A 416 36.02 120.29 -3.68
N MET A 417 36.63 120.13 -2.51
CA MET A 417 36.88 121.19 -1.54
C MET A 417 37.84 122.24 -2.10
N ARG A 418 38.92 121.83 -2.77
CA ARG A 418 39.86 122.74 -3.47
C ARG A 418 39.19 123.42 -4.66
N ASN A 419 38.29 122.75 -5.37
CA ASN A 419 37.45 123.37 -6.41
C ASN A 419 36.40 124.31 -5.82
N ILE A 420 35.86 124.04 -4.63
CA ILE A 420 34.99 124.95 -3.87
C ILE A 420 35.78 126.16 -3.36
N GLU A 421 37.01 125.96 -2.89
CA GLU A 421 37.93 127.01 -2.44
C GLU A 421 38.39 127.89 -3.61
N ASN A 422 38.64 127.30 -4.79
CA ASN A 422 38.95 128.02 -6.03
C ASN A 422 37.70 128.65 -6.70
N SER A 423 36.49 128.14 -6.46
CA SER A 423 35.22 128.69 -6.97
C SER A 423 34.55 129.66 -6.00
N GLN A 424 35.26 130.05 -4.93
CA GLN A 424 35.03 131.27 -4.16
C GLN A 424 35.55 132.53 -4.89
N TYR A 425 35.51 132.52 -6.22
CA TYR A 425 35.26 133.70 -7.04
C TYR A 425 34.08 133.40 -7.98
N THR A 426 32.90 133.73 -7.47
CA THR A 426 31.77 134.30 -8.22
C THR A 426 30.93 133.34 -9.07
N PHE A 427 29.81 132.92 -8.47
CA PHE A 427 28.47 132.89 -9.07
C PHE A 427 28.08 131.69 -9.98
N SER A 428 26.96 131.05 -9.59
CA SER A 428 25.93 130.34 -10.40
C SER A 428 25.67 128.84 -10.09
N MET A 429 25.32 128.55 -8.83
CA MET A 429 24.80 127.23 -8.39
C MET A 429 23.31 126.99 -8.77
N LEU A 430 22.88 127.44 -9.96
CA LEU A 430 21.52 127.20 -10.47
C LEU A 430 21.51 126.26 -11.70
N GLU A 431 22.63 126.09 -12.40
CA GLU A 431 22.70 125.27 -13.62
C GLU A 431 23.17 123.81 -13.36
N ALA A 432 23.97 123.60 -12.31
CA ALA A 432 24.44 122.27 -11.90
C ALA A 432 23.32 121.39 -11.32
N ASN A 433 22.33 122.00 -10.65
CA ASN A 433 21.23 121.28 -10.01
C ASN A 433 20.19 120.77 -11.02
N ALA A 434 20.01 121.48 -12.15
CA ALA A 434 19.13 121.04 -13.23
C ALA A 434 19.70 119.83 -13.99
N LYS A 435 21.02 119.83 -14.27
CA LYS A 435 21.72 118.75 -14.98
C LYS A 435 21.88 117.48 -14.15
N LEU A 436 22.07 117.61 -12.83
CA LEU A 436 22.13 116.47 -11.91
C LEU A 436 20.77 115.76 -11.80
N ARG A 437 19.66 116.52 -11.74
CA ARG A 437 18.30 115.96 -11.71
C ARG A 437 17.93 115.24 -13.01
N THR A 438 18.34 115.76 -14.17
CA THR A 438 18.09 115.07 -15.45
C THR A 438 18.88 113.77 -15.56
N THR A 439 20.14 113.79 -15.11
CA THR A 439 21.03 112.62 -15.16
C THR A 439 20.58 111.53 -14.19
N ILE A 440 20.11 111.89 -12.99
CA ILE A 440 19.56 110.94 -12.00
C ILE A 440 18.24 110.33 -12.51
N ASN A 441 17.34 111.12 -13.09
CA ASN A 441 16.09 110.59 -13.64
C ASN A 441 16.32 109.68 -14.87
N GLN A 442 17.31 109.98 -15.72
CA GLN A 442 17.69 109.12 -16.84
C GLN A 442 18.34 107.81 -16.37
N ALA A 443 19.10 107.83 -15.27
CA ALA A 443 19.68 106.63 -14.68
C ALA A 443 18.61 105.73 -14.04
N ILE A 444 17.60 106.31 -13.37
CA ILE A 444 16.48 105.56 -12.80
C ILE A 444 15.61 104.95 -13.90
N GLN A 445 15.26 105.69 -14.95
CA GLN A 445 14.53 105.13 -16.10
C GLN A 445 15.27 103.99 -16.79
N ARG A 446 16.59 104.10 -16.97
CA ARG A 446 17.40 103.02 -17.55
C ARG A 446 17.45 101.78 -16.64
N MET A 447 17.50 101.95 -15.31
CA MET A 447 17.42 100.80 -14.39
C MET A 447 16.04 100.13 -14.40
N GLU A 448 14.96 100.90 -14.53
CA GLU A 448 13.61 100.36 -14.66
C GLU A 448 13.41 99.64 -16.01
N GLU A 449 13.94 100.17 -17.12
CA GLU A 449 13.94 99.51 -18.43
C GLU A 449 14.77 98.23 -18.44
N ILE A 450 15.95 98.21 -17.81
CA ILE A 450 16.78 97.00 -17.68
C ILE A 450 16.06 95.95 -16.82
N THR A 451 15.43 96.37 -15.72
CA THR A 451 14.67 95.46 -14.84
C THR A 451 13.40 94.91 -15.52
N TYR A 452 12.71 95.74 -16.30
CA TYR A 452 11.57 95.34 -17.13
C TYR A 452 12.02 94.39 -18.25
N THR A 453 13.12 94.69 -18.94
CA THR A 453 13.67 93.85 -20.01
C THR A 453 14.14 92.49 -19.46
N MET A 454 14.83 92.45 -18.32
CA MET A 454 15.22 91.19 -17.66
C MET A 454 14.01 90.35 -17.21
N ARG A 455 12.95 90.98 -16.68
CA ARG A 455 11.68 90.28 -16.35
C ARG A 455 10.94 89.80 -17.60
N THR A 456 10.99 90.56 -18.69
CA THR A 456 10.30 90.23 -19.95
C THR A 456 11.03 89.11 -20.69
N VAL A 457 12.36 89.14 -20.75
CA VAL A 457 13.22 88.07 -21.30
C VAL A 457 13.08 86.78 -20.48
N ASN A 458 13.05 86.86 -19.14
CA ASN A 458 12.81 85.69 -18.29
C ASN A 458 11.37 85.13 -18.45
N LYS A 459 10.36 86.00 -18.67
CA LYS A 459 8.97 85.56 -18.97
C LYS A 459 8.80 85.04 -20.40
N SER A 460 9.55 85.53 -21.39
CA SER A 460 9.39 85.18 -22.81
C SER A 460 10.24 83.99 -23.26
N LEU A 461 11.34 83.67 -22.58
CA LEU A 461 12.18 82.50 -22.88
C LEU A 461 11.85 81.31 -21.97
N ASN A 462 11.92 81.47 -20.65
CA ASN A 462 11.82 80.32 -19.74
C ASN A 462 10.39 79.80 -19.59
N LYS A 463 9.37 80.66 -19.59
CA LYS A 463 7.98 80.21 -19.36
C LYS A 463 7.40 79.43 -20.56
N PRO A 464 7.55 79.87 -21.82
CA PRO A 464 7.08 79.09 -22.97
C PRO A 464 7.91 77.83 -23.22
N LEU A 465 9.22 77.83 -22.92
CA LEU A 465 10.06 76.62 -23.02
C LEU A 465 9.67 75.58 -21.95
N LEU A 466 9.47 75.98 -20.69
CA LEU A 466 8.95 75.08 -19.65
C LEU A 466 7.53 74.57 -19.95
N GLN A 467 6.69 75.39 -20.59
CA GLN A 467 5.33 75.00 -20.94
C GLN A 467 5.25 74.13 -22.20
N ARG A 468 6.15 74.32 -23.19
CA ARG A 468 6.31 73.37 -24.31
C ARG A 468 6.92 72.05 -23.85
N ILE A 469 7.87 72.05 -22.92
CA ILE A 469 8.45 70.82 -22.36
C ILE A 469 7.40 70.06 -21.52
N LYS A 470 6.52 70.76 -20.78
CA LYS A 470 5.40 70.11 -20.07
C LYS A 470 4.30 69.59 -21.01
N ASN A 471 3.90 70.36 -22.03
CA ASN A 471 2.80 69.99 -22.93
C ASN A 471 3.18 68.93 -23.98
N ILE A 472 4.44 68.54 -24.09
CA ILE A 472 4.83 67.33 -24.87
C ILE A 472 4.49 66.05 -24.10
N PHE A 473 4.26 66.12 -22.77
CA PHE A 473 4.09 64.93 -21.93
C PHE A 473 2.79 64.85 -21.13
N ASN A 474 1.85 65.80 -21.23
CA ASN A 474 0.47 65.66 -20.72
C ASN A 474 -0.50 66.68 -21.32
#